data_AF-A0A654B2A1-F1
#
_entry.id   AF-A0A654B2A1-F1
#
_cell.length_a   1.000
_cell.length_b   1.000
_cell.length_c   1.000
_cell.angle_alpha   90.00
_cell.angle_beta   90.00
_cell.angle_gamma   90.00
#
_symmetry.space_group_name_H-M   'P 1'
#
loop_
_entity.id
_entity.type
_entity.pdbx_description
1 polymer ?
#
loop_
_entity_poly.entity_id
_entity_poly.type
_entity_poly.pdbx_seq_one_letter_code
_entity_poly.pdbx_strand_id
1 'polypeptide(L)'
;MTLRTFVSALGVILALLLTAVAVPTAWVDQNIVKEEGFVRLAGALGRDPEFQSRLATAAVATFESSVDLPGPIQSLAAGALRSATSGMQSWSDYPQAWEETVRNSHRLNFGAVNQSEESTSSTALVLDIGPMVRLIRDHFAEATRISIDVPAESRVSLGEPSHRQLVERVAAFAPLWWVAALGALISLLLALVAARRRSLVLVFLGLGGLALAALWTAGADLAGGVVGNLSSGNGVAELFKEEFLTAAKAGFGEWTLTAAVVSGAVFVAGVIGSFVSGRRGSRSAGS
;
A
#
# COMPACT_ATOMS: atom_id res chain seq x y z
N MET A 1 -20.44 39.36 -7.94
CA MET A 1 -19.48 38.51 -7.21
C MET A 1 -18.19 39.32 -7.06
N THR A 2 -17.74 39.69 -5.85
CA THR A 2 -16.50 40.48 -5.71
C THR A 2 -15.28 39.60 -5.98
N LEU A 3 -14.21 40.16 -6.57
CA LEU A 3 -12.95 39.46 -6.87
C LEU A 3 -12.44 38.59 -5.70
N ARG A 4 -12.56 39.09 -4.47
CA ARG A 4 -12.17 38.39 -3.23
C ARG A 4 -12.96 37.10 -2.96
N THR A 5 -14.26 37.09 -3.30
CA THR A 5 -15.11 35.90 -3.17
C THR A 5 -14.75 34.85 -4.21
N PHE A 6 -14.44 35.29 -5.44
CA PHE A 6 -14.00 34.40 -6.51
C PHE A 6 -12.66 33.73 -6.16
N VAL A 7 -11.66 34.52 -5.75
CA VAL A 7 -10.35 34.01 -5.30
C VAL A 7 -10.49 33.05 -4.12
N SER A 8 -11.38 33.35 -3.17
CA SER A 8 -11.64 32.47 -2.02
C SER A 8 -12.24 31.13 -2.45
N ALA A 9 -13.26 31.15 -3.31
CA ALA A 9 -13.88 29.93 -3.83
C ALA A 9 -12.89 29.08 -4.63
N LEU A 10 -12.13 29.72 -5.54
CA LEU A 10 -11.12 29.05 -6.35
C LEU A 10 -10.00 28.45 -5.49
N GLY A 11 -9.56 29.15 -4.45
CA GLY A 11 -8.55 28.66 -3.52
C GLY A 11 -9.01 27.43 -2.74
N VAL A 12 -10.27 27.37 -2.30
CA VAL A 12 -10.83 26.17 -1.65
C VAL A 12 -10.89 24.99 -2.62
N ILE A 13 -11.39 25.22 -3.85
CA ILE A 13 -11.48 24.17 -4.87
C ILE A 13 -10.08 23.62 -5.19
N LEU A 14 -9.11 24.51 -5.43
CA LEU A 14 -7.74 24.11 -5.73
C LEU A 14 -7.09 23.37 -4.56
N ALA A 15 -7.33 23.82 -3.32
CA ALA A 15 -6.86 23.12 -2.13
C ALA A 15 -7.42 21.70 -2.04
N LEU A 16 -8.72 21.51 -2.30
CA LEU A 16 -9.36 20.20 -2.29
C LEU A 16 -8.83 19.30 -3.42
N LEU A 17 -8.68 19.82 -4.64
CA LEU A 17 -8.16 19.05 -5.77
C LEU A 17 -6.72 18.59 -5.54
N LEU A 18 -5.87 19.49 -5.04
CA LEU A 18 -4.48 19.14 -4.73
C LEU A 18 -4.40 18.14 -3.57
N THR A 19 -5.25 18.29 -2.55
CA THR A 19 -5.36 17.32 -1.45
C THR A 19 -5.82 15.95 -1.94
N ALA A 20 -6.80 15.92 -2.87
CA ALA A 20 -7.34 14.72 -3.48
C ALA A 20 -6.25 13.81 -4.08
N VAL A 21 -5.20 14.42 -4.62
CA VAL A 21 -4.04 13.72 -5.20
C VAL A 21 -2.94 13.53 -4.15
N ALA A 22 -2.62 14.55 -3.36
CA ALA A 22 -1.51 14.53 -2.42
C ALA A 22 -1.63 13.40 -1.39
N VAL A 23 -2.83 13.16 -0.85
CA VAL A 23 -3.04 12.19 0.23
C VAL A 23 -2.83 10.74 -0.25
N PRO A 24 -3.49 10.24 -1.31
CA PRO A 24 -3.19 8.92 -1.85
C PRO A 24 -1.72 8.77 -2.28
N THR A 25 -1.15 9.82 -2.89
CA THR A 25 0.25 9.80 -3.35
C THR A 25 1.22 9.67 -2.19
N ALA A 26 0.98 10.41 -1.09
CA ALA A 26 1.77 10.32 0.13
C ALA A 26 1.66 8.94 0.79
N TRP A 27 0.46 8.35 0.81
CA TRP A 27 0.28 7.00 1.34
C TRP A 27 1.07 5.97 0.52
N VAL A 28 1.04 6.06 -0.81
CA VAL A 28 1.80 5.17 -1.71
C VAL A 28 3.31 5.34 -1.50
N ASP A 29 3.80 6.58 -1.42
CA ASP A 29 5.21 6.87 -1.11
C ASP A 29 5.63 6.20 0.22
N GLN A 30 4.80 6.38 1.26
CA GLN A 30 5.13 5.95 2.61
C GLN A 30 4.96 4.46 2.89
N ASN A 31 4.08 3.75 2.15
CA ASN A 31 3.74 2.35 2.44
C ASN A 31 4.08 1.38 1.32
N ILE A 32 4.37 1.86 0.10
CA ILE A 32 4.70 1.02 -1.05
C ILE A 32 6.10 1.32 -1.57
N VAL A 33 6.44 2.60 -1.77
CA VAL A 33 7.73 3.00 -2.35
C VAL A 33 8.86 2.93 -1.34
N LYS A 34 8.63 3.36 -0.09
CA LYS A 34 9.64 3.25 0.98
C LYS A 34 9.68 1.83 1.55
N GLU A 35 10.89 1.28 1.64
CA GLU A 35 11.15 -0.09 2.12
C GLU A 35 10.50 -0.36 3.47
N GLU A 36 10.73 0.49 4.48
CA GLU A 36 10.18 0.28 5.83
C GLU A 36 8.66 0.23 5.87
N GLY A 37 8.00 1.05 5.04
CA GLY A 37 6.55 1.05 4.92
C GLY A 37 6.01 -0.20 4.26
N PHE A 38 6.65 -0.61 3.18
CA PHE A 38 6.32 -1.84 2.48
C PHE A 38 6.53 -3.06 3.37
N VAL A 39 7.65 -3.13 4.08
CA VAL A 39 7.96 -4.21 5.02
C VAL A 39 6.96 -4.24 6.18
N ARG A 40 6.55 -3.08 6.71
CA ARG A 40 5.49 -3.03 7.73
C ARG A 40 4.16 -3.58 7.21
N LEU A 41 3.80 -3.28 5.96
CA LEU A 41 2.56 -3.70 5.34
C LEU A 41 2.58 -5.18 4.94
N ALA A 42 3.51 -5.57 4.06
CA ALA A 42 3.63 -6.92 3.52
C ALA A 42 4.24 -7.92 4.52
N GLY A 43 5.13 -7.46 5.42
CA GLY A 43 5.72 -8.31 6.46
C GLY A 43 4.71 -8.73 7.53
N ALA A 44 3.64 -7.94 7.74
CA ALA A 44 2.57 -8.30 8.68
C ALA A 44 1.85 -9.61 8.29
N LEU A 45 1.75 -9.92 6.99
CA LEU A 45 1.16 -11.17 6.50
C LEU A 45 1.91 -12.39 7.04
N GLY A 46 3.23 -12.31 7.21
CA GLY A 46 4.03 -13.41 7.77
C GLY A 46 3.72 -13.73 9.23
N ARG A 47 2.90 -12.94 9.92
CA ARG A 47 2.42 -13.21 11.28
C ARG A 47 0.99 -13.75 11.33
N ASP A 48 0.32 -13.85 10.18
CA ASP A 48 -1.04 -14.39 10.08
C ASP A 48 -1.00 -15.92 9.84
N PRO A 49 -1.48 -16.74 10.80
CA PRO A 49 -1.51 -18.18 10.63
C PRO A 49 -2.32 -18.65 9.42
N GLU A 50 -3.40 -17.94 9.07
CA GLU A 50 -4.24 -18.29 7.93
C GLU A 50 -3.47 -18.06 6.62
N PHE A 51 -2.81 -16.91 6.48
CA PHE A 51 -1.91 -16.63 5.36
C PHE A 51 -0.81 -17.69 5.23
N GLN A 52 -0.14 -18.03 6.33
CA GLN A 52 0.91 -19.05 6.34
C GLN A 52 0.41 -20.39 5.81
N SER A 53 -0.78 -20.83 6.23
CA SER A 53 -1.40 -22.10 5.79
C SER A 53 -1.76 -22.08 4.30
N ARG A 54 -2.30 -20.95 3.82
CA ARG A 54 -2.68 -20.80 2.41
C ARG A 54 -1.45 -20.72 1.51
N LEU A 55 -0.43 -19.97 1.93
CA LEU A 55 0.84 -19.82 1.22
C LEU A 55 1.56 -21.16 1.10
N ALA A 56 1.57 -21.92 2.18
CA ALA A 56 2.08 -23.28 2.23
C ALA A 56 1.42 -24.20 1.19
N THR A 57 0.09 -24.17 1.13
CA THR A 57 -0.70 -24.98 0.19
C THR A 57 -0.44 -24.55 -1.25
N ALA A 58 -0.41 -23.25 -1.50
CA ALA A 58 -0.14 -22.68 -2.83
C ALA A 58 1.29 -23.03 -3.31
N ALA A 59 2.28 -23.05 -2.41
CA ALA A 59 3.65 -23.42 -2.73
C ALA A 59 3.77 -24.89 -3.14
N VAL A 60 3.10 -25.81 -2.42
CA VAL A 60 3.05 -27.24 -2.77
C VAL A 60 2.40 -27.44 -4.14
N ALA A 61 1.25 -26.82 -4.39
CA ALA A 61 0.56 -26.93 -5.68
C ALA A 61 1.40 -26.35 -6.84
N THR A 62 2.07 -25.22 -6.61
CA THR A 62 2.96 -24.61 -7.60
C THR A 62 4.14 -25.54 -7.92
N PHE A 63 4.76 -26.15 -6.90
CA PHE A 63 5.84 -27.12 -7.10
C PHE A 63 5.38 -28.34 -7.91
N GLU A 64 4.25 -28.95 -7.56
CA GLU A 64 3.68 -30.10 -8.28
C GLU A 64 3.38 -29.78 -9.76
N SER A 65 2.95 -28.55 -10.06
CA SER A 65 2.68 -28.10 -11.43
C SER A 65 3.90 -27.66 -12.24
N SER A 66 4.97 -27.19 -11.59
CA SER A 66 6.11 -26.53 -12.26
C SER A 66 7.34 -27.43 -12.43
N VAL A 67 7.41 -28.52 -11.67
CA VAL A 67 8.58 -29.41 -11.63
C VAL A 67 8.21 -30.77 -12.18
N ASP A 68 8.76 -31.09 -13.36
CA ASP A 68 8.53 -32.38 -14.02
C ASP A 68 9.57 -33.39 -13.52
N LEU A 69 9.20 -34.15 -12.48
CA LEU A 69 10.03 -35.20 -11.88
C LEU A 69 9.38 -36.56 -12.06
N PRO A 70 10.17 -37.66 -12.09
CA PRO A 70 9.62 -39.00 -12.02
C PRO A 70 8.68 -39.15 -10.81
N GLY A 71 7.47 -39.67 -11.01
CA GLY A 71 6.38 -39.66 -10.01
C GLY A 71 6.74 -40.10 -8.58
N PRO A 72 7.58 -41.14 -8.38
CA PRO A 72 8.02 -41.52 -7.03
C PRO A 72 8.87 -40.44 -6.33
N ILE A 73 9.69 -39.70 -7.09
CA ILE A 73 10.54 -38.61 -6.56
C ILE A 73 9.70 -37.36 -6.31
N GLN A 74 8.76 -37.05 -7.22
CA GLN A 74 7.86 -35.91 -7.08
C GLN A 74 6.95 -36.05 -5.85
N SER A 75 6.37 -37.24 -5.63
CA SER A 75 5.51 -37.53 -4.47
C SER A 75 6.26 -37.46 -3.13
N LEU A 76 7.52 -37.95 -3.10
CA LEU A 76 8.39 -37.81 -1.93
C LEU A 76 8.74 -36.34 -1.64
N ALA A 77 9.09 -35.56 -2.67
CA ALA A 77 9.38 -34.14 -2.53
C ALA A 77 8.15 -33.34 -2.07
N ALA A 78 6.96 -33.62 -2.63
CA ALA A 78 5.71 -33.00 -2.22
C ALA A 78 5.32 -33.40 -0.78
N GLY A 79 5.55 -34.65 -0.37
CA GLY A 79 5.32 -35.12 1.00
C GLY A 79 6.27 -34.47 2.02
N ALA A 80 7.54 -34.33 1.67
CA ALA A 80 8.53 -33.62 2.48
C ALA A 80 8.18 -32.12 2.59
N LEU A 81 7.80 -31.50 1.48
CA LEU A 81 7.37 -30.09 1.46
C LEU A 81 6.15 -29.90 2.34
N ARG A 82 5.10 -30.73 2.19
CA ARG A 82 3.87 -30.69 3.01
C ARG A 82 4.16 -30.89 4.51
N SER A 83 5.10 -31.75 4.85
CA SER A 83 5.53 -31.95 6.23
C SER A 83 6.25 -30.71 6.78
N ALA A 84 7.19 -30.14 6.00
CA ALA A 84 7.88 -28.90 6.35
C ALA A 84 6.90 -27.74 6.53
N THR A 85 5.92 -27.58 5.63
CA THR A 85 4.94 -26.49 5.75
C THR A 85 3.94 -26.68 6.89
N SER A 86 3.60 -27.92 7.27
CA SER A 86 2.76 -28.17 8.45
C SER A 86 3.45 -27.78 9.76
N GLY A 87 4.78 -27.86 9.83
CA GLY A 87 5.57 -27.43 11.00
C GLY A 87 5.91 -25.94 10.99
N MET A 88 5.90 -25.30 9.83
CA MET A 88 6.37 -23.93 9.62
C MET A 88 5.66 -22.88 10.46
N GLN A 89 4.38 -23.07 10.75
CA GLN A 89 3.61 -22.15 11.61
C GLN A 89 4.09 -22.15 13.08
N SER A 90 4.80 -23.20 13.50
CA SER A 90 5.37 -23.31 14.85
C SER A 90 6.77 -22.71 14.95
N TRP A 91 7.38 -22.33 13.83
CA TRP A 91 8.75 -21.80 13.78
C TRP A 91 8.77 -20.34 14.20
N SER A 92 9.42 -20.04 15.32
CA SER A 92 9.50 -18.67 15.87
C SER A 92 10.27 -17.70 14.98
N ASP A 93 11.13 -18.21 14.10
CA ASP A 93 11.96 -17.48 13.14
C ASP A 93 11.28 -17.27 11.77
N TYR A 94 10.12 -17.91 11.52
CA TYR A 94 9.36 -17.71 10.27
C TYR A 94 9.00 -16.24 9.99
N PRO A 95 8.44 -15.47 10.93
CA PRO A 95 8.08 -14.08 10.64
C PRO A 95 9.28 -13.22 10.24
N GLN A 96 10.46 -13.49 10.79
CA GLN A 96 11.69 -12.79 10.45
C GLN A 96 12.18 -13.17 9.06
N ALA A 97 12.14 -14.46 8.70
CA ALA A 97 12.49 -14.91 7.36
C ALA A 97 11.55 -14.32 6.29
N TRP A 98 10.25 -14.24 6.58
CA TRP A 98 9.28 -13.60 5.71
C TRP A 98 9.55 -12.10 5.54
N GLU A 99 9.85 -11.40 6.63
CA GLU A 99 10.20 -9.97 6.59
C GLU A 99 11.41 -9.72 5.68
N GLU A 100 12.45 -10.56 5.79
CA GLU A 100 13.63 -10.48 4.94
C GLU A 100 13.30 -10.76 3.46
N THR A 101 12.44 -11.74 3.19
CA THR A 101 11.96 -12.03 1.83
C THR A 101 11.26 -10.82 1.22
N VAL A 102 10.33 -10.20 1.95
CA VAL A 102 9.60 -9.02 1.48
C VAL A 102 10.55 -7.82 1.30
N ARG A 103 11.50 -7.62 2.21
CA ARG A 103 12.50 -6.55 2.16
C ARG A 103 13.43 -6.69 0.96
N ASN A 104 13.98 -7.87 0.71
CA ASN A 104 14.86 -8.13 -0.42
C ASN A 104 14.11 -7.99 -1.74
N SER A 105 12.88 -8.50 -1.79
CA SER A 105 12.00 -8.32 -2.95
C SER A 105 11.75 -6.85 -3.25
N HIS A 106 11.51 -6.02 -2.22
CA HIS A 106 11.36 -4.59 -2.40
C HIS A 106 12.60 -3.94 -3.01
N ARG A 107 13.79 -4.24 -2.48
CA ARG A 107 15.07 -3.74 -3.03
C ARG A 107 15.31 -4.16 -4.47
N LEU A 108 14.95 -5.38 -4.85
CA LEU A 108 15.10 -5.84 -6.23
C LEU A 108 14.16 -5.10 -7.20
N ASN A 109 12.97 -4.72 -6.74
CA ASN A 109 11.94 -4.09 -7.59
C ASN A 109 12.01 -2.56 -7.60
N PHE A 110 12.45 -1.92 -6.50
CA PHE A 110 12.54 -0.47 -6.35
C PHE A 110 13.98 0.06 -6.29
N GLY A 111 14.97 -0.80 -6.05
CA GLY A 111 16.39 -0.44 -5.93
C GLY A 111 17.07 -0.33 -7.30
N ALA A 112 16.99 0.85 -7.89
CA ALA A 112 17.61 1.18 -9.17
C ALA A 112 19.03 1.80 -9.08
N VAL A 113 19.70 1.86 -7.92
CA VAL A 113 20.91 2.70 -7.82
C VAL A 113 22.25 1.98 -8.02
N ASN A 114 22.39 0.66 -7.85
CA ASN A 114 23.70 -0.02 -8.00
C ASN A 114 23.61 -1.46 -8.53
N GLN A 115 22.83 -1.73 -9.57
CA GLN A 115 22.85 -3.06 -10.19
C GLN A 115 23.71 -3.01 -11.46
N SER A 116 24.85 -3.71 -11.40
CA SER A 116 25.69 -4.03 -12.55
C SER A 116 24.86 -4.67 -13.67
N GLU A 117 25.25 -4.42 -14.92
CA GLU A 117 24.56 -4.75 -16.18
C GLU A 117 24.12 -6.21 -16.35
N GLU A 118 24.56 -7.11 -15.48
CA GLU A 118 24.22 -8.55 -15.45
C GLU A 118 22.84 -8.85 -14.84
N SER A 119 22.20 -7.88 -14.19
CA SER A 119 20.90 -8.02 -13.50
C SER A 119 19.68 -7.72 -14.39
N THR A 120 19.92 -7.43 -15.67
CA THR A 120 18.97 -6.80 -16.60
C THR A 120 17.99 -7.79 -17.27
N SER A 121 17.90 -9.03 -16.81
CA SER A 121 17.20 -10.11 -17.54
C SER A 121 15.76 -10.40 -17.12
N SER A 122 15.24 -9.81 -16.03
CA SER A 122 13.81 -9.95 -15.67
C SER A 122 13.06 -8.64 -15.86
N THR A 123 12.24 -8.55 -16.90
CA THR A 123 11.33 -7.42 -17.12
C THR A 123 10.15 -7.44 -16.13
N ALA A 124 9.95 -8.52 -15.40
CA ALA A 124 8.88 -8.71 -14.42
C ALA A 124 9.32 -8.40 -12.97
N LEU A 125 8.34 -8.22 -12.07
CA LEU A 125 8.60 -8.05 -10.63
C LEU A 125 9.21 -9.34 -10.06
N VAL A 126 10.04 -9.24 -9.03
CA VAL A 126 10.77 -10.39 -8.46
C VAL A 126 10.46 -10.57 -6.97
N LEU A 127 10.18 -11.80 -6.55
CA LEU A 127 10.10 -12.22 -5.16
C LEU A 127 11.37 -13.00 -4.79
N ASP A 128 12.14 -12.52 -3.82
CA ASP A 128 13.28 -13.24 -3.23
C ASP A 128 12.81 -14.19 -2.12
N ILE A 129 12.62 -15.45 -2.47
CA ILE A 129 12.25 -16.51 -1.53
C ILE A 129 13.50 -17.15 -0.88
N GLY A 130 14.70 -16.66 -1.16
CA GLY A 130 15.96 -17.15 -0.57
C GLY A 130 15.93 -17.27 0.95
N PRO A 131 15.47 -16.25 1.71
CA PRO A 131 15.31 -16.32 3.16
C PRO A 131 14.41 -17.47 3.63
N MET A 132 13.26 -17.66 2.98
CA MET A 132 12.33 -18.76 3.26
C MET A 132 12.92 -20.13 2.95
N VAL A 133 13.66 -20.23 1.85
CA VAL A 133 14.33 -21.47 1.43
C VAL A 133 15.44 -21.86 2.41
N ARG A 134 16.22 -20.88 2.90
CA ARG A 134 17.23 -21.12 3.95
C ARG A 134 16.59 -21.59 5.25
N LEU A 135 15.48 -20.99 5.65
CA LEU A 135 14.73 -21.42 6.83
C LEU A 135 14.31 -22.89 6.72
N ILE A 136 13.71 -23.29 5.59
CA ILE A 136 13.31 -24.69 5.35
C ILE A 136 14.51 -25.63 5.41
N ARG A 137 15.64 -25.25 4.79
CA ARG A 137 16.88 -26.02 4.81
C ARG A 137 17.38 -26.23 6.25
N ASP A 138 17.40 -25.18 7.05
CA ASP A 138 17.96 -25.21 8.40
C ASP A 138 17.13 -26.13 9.32
N HIS A 139 15.81 -26.00 9.29
CA HIS A 139 14.89 -26.88 10.03
C HIS A 139 14.92 -28.34 9.52
N PHE A 140 15.08 -28.55 8.21
CA PHE A 140 15.22 -29.89 7.65
C PHE A 140 16.53 -30.57 8.09
N ALA A 141 17.63 -29.82 8.08
CA ALA A 141 18.93 -30.31 8.52
C ALA A 141 18.93 -30.64 10.02
N GLU A 142 18.23 -29.85 10.85
CA GLU A 142 18.05 -30.15 12.28
C GLU A 142 17.25 -31.44 12.48
N ALA A 143 16.15 -31.64 11.75
CA ALA A 143 15.29 -32.80 11.89
C ALA A 143 15.90 -34.11 11.36
N THR A 144 16.68 -34.05 10.27
CA THR A 144 17.18 -35.24 9.56
C THR A 144 18.67 -35.49 9.72
N ARG A 145 19.44 -34.49 10.19
CA ARG A 145 20.91 -34.43 10.14
C ARG A 145 21.51 -34.54 8.74
N ILE A 146 20.72 -34.26 7.70
CA ILE A 146 21.16 -34.24 6.30
C ILE A 146 21.24 -32.78 5.84
N SER A 147 22.42 -32.36 5.37
CA SER A 147 22.63 -31.03 4.79
C SER A 147 22.34 -31.05 3.28
N ILE A 148 21.42 -30.20 2.83
CA ILE A 148 21.12 -29.98 1.41
C ILE A 148 21.75 -28.66 1.00
N ASP A 149 22.49 -28.66 -0.11
CA ASP A 149 22.99 -27.43 -0.72
C ASP A 149 21.86 -26.80 -1.54
N VAL A 150 21.48 -25.57 -1.19
CA VAL A 150 20.39 -24.85 -1.84
C VAL A 150 20.93 -23.51 -2.33
N PRO A 151 20.61 -23.08 -3.57
CA PRO A 151 21.10 -21.80 -4.08
C PRO A 151 20.79 -20.66 -3.10
N ALA A 152 21.81 -19.84 -2.82
CA ALA A 152 21.70 -18.72 -1.88
C ALA A 152 20.66 -17.67 -2.34
N GLU A 153 20.39 -17.62 -3.65
CA GLU A 153 19.40 -16.77 -4.27
C GLU A 153 18.33 -17.64 -4.96
N SER A 154 17.07 -17.48 -4.55
CA SER A 154 15.93 -18.11 -5.21
C SER A 154 14.91 -17.04 -5.51
N ARG A 155 14.80 -16.70 -6.80
CA ARG A 155 14.01 -15.58 -7.30
C ARG A 155 12.84 -16.11 -8.12
N VAL A 156 11.62 -15.71 -7.74
CA VAL A 156 10.40 -16.05 -8.48
C VAL A 156 9.90 -14.80 -9.19
N SER A 157 9.67 -14.90 -10.50
CA SER A 157 9.07 -13.84 -11.29
C SER A 157 7.58 -13.69 -10.96
N LEU A 158 7.18 -12.50 -10.49
CA LEU A 158 5.82 -12.09 -10.19
C LEU A 158 5.25 -11.30 -11.39
N GLY A 159 4.56 -11.99 -12.29
CA GLY A 159 3.72 -11.38 -13.31
C GLY A 159 4.46 -10.87 -14.56
N GLU A 160 3.82 -9.92 -15.25
CA GLU A 160 4.22 -9.46 -16.59
C GLU A 160 5.18 -8.25 -16.59
N PRO A 161 5.94 -8.06 -17.69
CA PRO A 161 6.76 -6.87 -17.95
C PRO A 161 6.08 -5.51 -17.74
N SER A 162 4.78 -5.43 -18.06
CA SER A 162 3.96 -4.23 -17.98
C SER A 162 3.79 -3.71 -16.54
N HIS A 163 3.85 -4.61 -15.54
CA HIS A 163 3.73 -4.24 -14.14
C HIS A 163 4.94 -3.46 -13.63
N ARG A 164 6.13 -3.75 -14.16
CA ARG A 164 7.37 -3.03 -13.80
C ARG A 164 7.33 -1.56 -14.23
N GLN A 165 6.78 -1.26 -15.41
CA GLN A 165 6.62 0.13 -15.87
C GLN A 165 5.67 0.94 -14.98
N LEU A 166 4.62 0.30 -14.44
CA LEU A 166 3.72 0.95 -13.48
C LEU A 166 4.45 1.25 -12.17
N VAL A 167 5.23 0.28 -11.66
CA VAL A 167 6.05 0.46 -10.46
C VAL A 167 7.08 1.58 -10.64
N GLU A 168 7.76 1.64 -11.79
CA GLU A 168 8.72 2.71 -12.10
C GLU A 168 8.07 4.10 -12.12
N ARG A 169 6.88 4.23 -12.75
CA ARG A 169 6.12 5.49 -12.74
C ARG A 169 5.71 5.87 -11.31
N VAL A 170 5.20 4.92 -10.55
CA VAL A 170 4.82 5.16 -9.15
C VAL A 170 6.04 5.58 -8.33
N ALA A 171 7.17 4.91 -8.46
CA ALA A 171 8.41 5.25 -7.76
C ALA A 171 8.93 6.65 -8.15
N ALA A 172 8.75 7.08 -9.39
CA ALA A 172 9.16 8.41 -9.84
C ALA A 172 8.24 9.54 -9.34
N PHE A 173 6.92 9.32 -9.31
CA PHE A 173 5.95 10.36 -8.99
C PHE A 173 5.51 10.40 -7.52
N ALA A 174 5.46 9.25 -6.84
CA ALA A 174 4.98 9.19 -5.46
C ALA A 174 5.80 10.08 -4.50
N PRO A 175 7.13 10.15 -4.59
CA PRO A 175 7.93 11.02 -3.72
C PRO A 175 7.63 12.52 -3.90
N LEU A 176 6.95 12.93 -4.98
CA LEU A 176 6.59 14.33 -5.27
C LEU A 176 5.27 14.76 -4.62
N TRP A 177 4.66 13.94 -3.77
CA TRP A 177 3.40 14.25 -3.07
C TRP A 177 3.44 15.59 -2.32
N TRP A 178 4.62 15.98 -1.80
CA TRP A 178 4.79 17.21 -1.02
C TRP A 178 4.55 18.48 -1.86
N VAL A 179 4.77 18.42 -3.18
CA VAL A 179 4.51 19.56 -4.09
C VAL A 179 3.01 19.84 -4.14
N ALA A 180 2.19 18.80 -4.30
CA ALA A 180 0.74 18.91 -4.28
C ALA A 180 0.24 19.35 -2.88
N ALA A 181 0.81 18.78 -1.80
CA ALA A 181 0.47 19.17 -0.43
C ALA A 181 0.78 20.65 -0.14
N LEU A 182 1.94 21.14 -0.58
CA LEU A 182 2.33 22.54 -0.42
C LEU A 182 1.42 23.47 -1.22
N GLY A 183 1.09 23.10 -2.47
CA GLY A 183 0.12 23.83 -3.28
C GLY A 183 -1.26 23.87 -2.64
N ALA A 184 -1.71 22.77 -2.02
CA ALA A 184 -2.97 22.72 -1.29
C ALA A 184 -2.97 23.68 -0.09
N LEU A 185 -1.89 23.68 0.69
CA LEU A 185 -1.71 24.57 1.83
C LEU A 185 -1.73 26.05 1.42
N ILE A 186 -0.96 26.41 0.39
CA ILE A 186 -0.91 27.80 -0.12
C ILE A 186 -2.30 28.23 -0.61
N SER A 187 -2.99 27.37 -1.37
CA SER A 187 -4.33 27.65 -1.89
C SER A 187 -5.35 27.86 -0.77
N LEU A 188 -5.27 27.06 0.30
CA LEU A 188 -6.11 27.21 1.47
C LEU A 188 -5.83 28.53 2.22
N LEU A 189 -4.56 28.88 2.41
CA LEU A 189 -4.18 30.15 3.06
C LEU A 189 -4.68 31.35 2.26
N LEU A 190 -4.50 31.33 0.93
CA LEU A 190 -5.04 32.37 0.04
C LEU A 190 -6.57 32.46 0.14
N ALA A 191 -7.25 31.31 0.22
CA ALA A 191 -8.70 31.27 0.38
C ALA A 191 -9.16 31.92 1.69
N LEU A 192 -8.46 31.67 2.80
CA LEU A 192 -8.75 32.21 4.12
C LEU A 192 -8.45 33.71 4.22
N VAL A 193 -7.39 34.18 3.57
CA VAL A 193 -7.03 35.61 3.52
C VAL A 193 -8.02 36.41 2.66
N ALA A 194 -8.46 35.84 1.53
CA ALA A 194 -9.45 36.48 0.65
C ALA A 194 -10.88 36.46 1.21
N ALA A 195 -11.19 35.50 2.09
CA ALA A 195 -12.54 35.27 2.58
C ALA A 195 -13.07 36.40 3.47
N ARG A 196 -14.22 36.96 3.09
CA ARG A 196 -14.98 37.91 3.92
C ARG A 196 -15.72 37.22 5.08
N ARG A 197 -16.03 35.92 4.94
CA ARG A 197 -16.69 35.07 5.95
C ARG A 197 -15.91 33.76 6.13
N ARG A 198 -14.87 33.79 6.97
CA ARG A 198 -13.98 32.64 7.22
C ARG A 198 -14.71 31.38 7.68
N SER A 199 -15.82 31.54 8.39
CA SER A 199 -16.68 30.42 8.82
C SER A 199 -17.27 29.63 7.65
N LEU A 200 -17.66 30.30 6.55
CA LEU A 200 -18.17 29.60 5.37
C LEU A 200 -17.09 28.80 4.65
N VAL A 201 -15.85 29.31 4.62
CA VAL A 201 -14.72 28.56 4.07
C VAL A 201 -14.51 27.26 4.83
N LEU A 202 -14.58 27.27 6.16
CA LEU A 202 -14.46 26.06 6.98
C LEU A 202 -15.60 25.07 6.72
N VAL A 203 -16.84 25.55 6.53
CA VAL A 203 -17.97 24.68 6.16
C VAL A 203 -17.70 23.99 4.82
N PHE A 204 -17.32 24.73 3.77
CA PHE A 204 -17.05 24.15 2.46
C PHE A 204 -15.81 23.26 2.45
N LEU A 205 -14.77 23.62 3.20
CA LEU A 205 -13.57 22.81 3.34
C LEU A 205 -13.87 21.49 4.05
N GLY A 206 -14.64 21.53 5.14
CA GLY A 206 -15.05 20.33 5.87
C GLY A 206 -15.96 19.42 5.04
N LEU A 207 -16.94 19.99 4.33
CA LEU A 207 -17.77 19.22 3.37
C LEU A 207 -16.93 18.61 2.25
N GLY A 208 -16.01 19.40 1.68
CA GLY A 208 -15.11 18.93 0.63
C GLY A 208 -14.21 17.79 1.12
N GLY A 209 -13.63 17.93 2.32
CA GLY A 209 -12.80 16.89 2.92
C GLY A 209 -13.58 15.60 3.23
N LEU A 210 -14.83 15.71 3.69
CA LEU A 210 -15.72 14.54 3.85
C LEU A 210 -16.02 13.87 2.50
N ALA A 211 -16.28 14.65 1.46
CA ALA A 211 -16.48 14.13 0.11
C ALA A 211 -15.22 13.45 -0.43
N LEU A 212 -14.02 13.99 -0.16
CA LEU A 212 -12.75 13.35 -0.52
C LEU A 212 -12.54 12.04 0.25
N ALA A 213 -12.84 11.98 1.55
CA ALA A 213 -12.74 10.75 2.32
C ALA A 213 -13.65 9.64 1.77
N ALA A 214 -14.89 10.00 1.41
CA ALA A 214 -15.81 9.08 0.74
C ALA A 214 -15.30 8.65 -0.64
N LEU A 215 -14.78 9.60 -1.44
CA LEU A 215 -14.20 9.33 -2.75
C LEU A 215 -13.01 8.39 -2.69
N TRP A 216 -12.10 8.59 -1.73
CA TRP A 216 -10.93 7.73 -1.54
C TRP A 216 -11.32 6.32 -1.11
N THR A 217 -12.31 6.19 -0.21
CA THR A 217 -12.80 4.87 0.23
C THR A 217 -13.38 4.10 -0.96
N ALA A 218 -14.29 4.72 -1.72
CA ALA A 218 -14.85 4.10 -2.92
C ALA A 218 -13.78 3.83 -3.99
N GLY A 219 -12.82 4.75 -4.17
CA GLY A 219 -11.71 4.60 -5.09
C GLY A 219 -10.80 3.42 -4.75
N ALA A 220 -10.53 3.18 -3.46
CA ALA A 220 -9.74 2.04 -3.00
C ALA A 220 -10.44 0.70 -3.28
N ASP A 221 -11.76 0.65 -3.12
CA ASP A 221 -12.55 -0.54 -3.43
C ASP A 221 -12.51 -0.87 -4.93
N LEU A 222 -12.74 0.14 -5.77
CA LEU A 222 -12.67 0.01 -7.23
C LEU A 222 -11.27 -0.38 -7.70
N ALA A 223 -10.24 0.29 -7.20
CA ALA A 223 -8.85 -0.01 -7.55
C ALA A 223 -8.47 -1.44 -7.17
N GLY A 224 -8.87 -1.90 -5.97
CA GLY A 224 -8.63 -3.28 -5.57
C GLY A 224 -9.37 -4.31 -6.42
N GLY A 225 -10.58 -3.99 -6.91
CA GLY A 225 -11.28 -4.85 -7.87
C GLY A 225 -10.56 -4.95 -9.21
N VAL A 226 -10.06 -3.81 -9.73
CA VAL A 226 -9.30 -3.78 -10.99
C VAL A 226 -7.99 -4.56 -10.87
N VAL A 227 -7.22 -4.34 -9.78
CA VAL A 227 -5.94 -5.04 -9.56
C VAL A 227 -6.17 -6.53 -9.25
N GLY A 228 -7.23 -6.86 -8.52
CA GLY A 228 -7.62 -8.25 -8.24
C GLY A 228 -7.89 -9.05 -9.51
N ASN A 229 -8.43 -8.42 -10.55
CA ASN A 229 -8.70 -9.06 -11.85
C ASN A 229 -7.45 -9.25 -12.72
N LEU A 230 -6.29 -8.71 -12.34
CA LEU A 230 -5.05 -8.94 -13.09
C LEU A 230 -4.58 -10.38 -12.86
N SER A 231 -4.29 -11.10 -13.94
CA SER A 231 -3.73 -12.45 -13.85
C SER A 231 -2.41 -12.45 -13.09
N SER A 232 -2.31 -13.28 -12.06
CA SER A 232 -1.03 -13.60 -11.45
C SER A 232 -0.35 -14.74 -12.21
N GLY A 233 0.98 -14.78 -12.17
CA GLY A 233 1.75 -15.80 -12.87
C GLY A 233 1.64 -17.22 -12.27
N ASN A 234 1.18 -17.34 -11.01
CA ASN A 234 0.98 -18.61 -10.30
C ASN A 234 0.12 -18.42 -9.04
N GLY A 235 -0.31 -19.52 -8.42
CA GLY A 235 -1.20 -19.50 -7.24
C GLY A 235 -0.59 -18.83 -6.00
N VAL A 236 0.73 -18.89 -5.81
CA VAL A 236 1.42 -18.18 -4.72
C VAL A 236 1.35 -16.66 -4.92
N ALA A 237 1.56 -16.20 -6.16
CA ALA A 237 1.45 -14.81 -6.52
C ALA A 237 0.01 -14.30 -6.42
N GLU A 238 -0.99 -15.13 -6.75
CA GLU A 238 -2.41 -14.78 -6.57
C GLU A 238 -2.75 -14.54 -5.10
N LEU A 239 -2.40 -15.49 -4.23
CA LEU A 239 -2.68 -15.38 -2.80
C LEU A 239 -1.97 -14.17 -2.19
N PHE A 240 -0.68 -13.98 -2.49
CA PHE A 240 0.04 -12.82 -2.00
C PHE A 240 -0.62 -11.51 -2.46
N LYS A 241 -1.05 -11.43 -3.72
CA LYS A 241 -1.75 -10.26 -4.27
C LYS A 241 -3.04 -9.97 -3.51
N GLU A 242 -3.90 -10.96 -3.30
CA GLU A 242 -5.18 -10.80 -2.60
C GLU A 242 -5.00 -10.31 -1.16
N GLU A 243 -4.08 -10.93 -0.42
CA GLU A 243 -3.85 -10.62 0.98
C GLU A 243 -3.12 -9.29 1.14
N PHE A 244 -2.19 -8.98 0.23
CA PHE A 244 -1.54 -7.67 0.18
C PHE A 244 -2.53 -6.55 -0.16
N LEU A 245 -3.44 -6.78 -1.11
CA LEU A 245 -4.50 -5.82 -1.45
C LEU A 245 -5.43 -5.58 -0.26
N THR A 246 -5.78 -6.63 0.48
CA THR A 246 -6.61 -6.53 1.69
C THR A 246 -5.90 -5.71 2.76
N ALA A 247 -4.63 -6.01 3.04
CA ALA A 247 -3.81 -5.25 3.98
C ALA A 247 -3.64 -3.78 3.54
N ALA A 248 -3.39 -3.54 2.25
CA ALA A 248 -3.24 -2.21 1.67
C ALA A 248 -4.53 -1.38 1.80
N LYS A 249 -5.69 -1.97 1.51
CA LYS A 249 -7.00 -1.33 1.68
C LYS A 249 -7.26 -0.96 3.14
N ALA A 250 -6.99 -1.88 4.07
CA ALA A 250 -7.15 -1.61 5.49
C ALA A 250 -6.23 -0.46 5.95
N GLY A 251 -4.94 -0.51 5.57
CA GLY A 251 -3.96 0.54 5.91
C GLY A 251 -4.29 1.90 5.29
N PHE A 252 -4.88 1.95 4.10
CA PHE A 252 -5.38 3.20 3.52
C PHE A 252 -6.70 3.66 4.16
N GLY A 253 -7.54 2.72 4.60
CA GLY A 253 -8.78 3.00 5.33
C GLY A 253 -8.56 3.77 6.63
N GLU A 254 -7.45 3.54 7.33
CA GLU A 254 -7.09 4.35 8.52
C GLU A 254 -6.85 5.83 8.17
N TRP A 255 -6.24 6.09 7.01
CA TRP A 255 -6.00 7.45 6.53
C TRP A 255 -7.30 8.13 6.11
N THR A 256 -8.18 7.43 5.40
CA THR A 256 -9.47 7.99 4.98
C THR A 256 -10.38 8.25 6.18
N LEU A 257 -10.39 7.36 7.19
CA LEU A 257 -11.11 7.56 8.44
C LEU A 257 -10.60 8.80 9.19
N THR A 258 -9.28 8.93 9.32
CA THR A 258 -8.65 10.09 9.98
C THR A 258 -9.02 11.38 9.25
N ALA A 259 -8.95 11.38 7.92
CA ALA A 259 -9.35 12.53 7.11
C ALA A 259 -10.84 12.87 7.27
N ALA A 260 -11.72 11.86 7.35
CA ALA A 260 -13.15 12.07 7.60
C ALA A 260 -13.40 12.70 8.96
N VAL A 261 -12.74 12.21 10.02
CA VAL A 261 -12.87 12.76 11.38
C VAL A 261 -12.39 14.20 11.44
N VAL A 262 -11.20 14.50 10.90
CA VAL A 262 -10.66 15.86 10.85
C VAL A 262 -11.57 16.79 10.05
N SER A 263 -12.04 16.36 8.88
CA SER A 263 -12.93 17.15 8.02
C SER A 263 -14.29 17.39 8.68
N GLY A 264 -14.84 16.38 9.39
CA GLY A 264 -16.05 16.51 10.18
C GLY A 264 -15.91 17.54 11.30
N ALA A 265 -14.79 17.53 12.03
CA ALA A 265 -14.51 18.54 13.06
C ALA A 265 -14.41 19.95 12.46
N VAL A 266 -13.72 20.11 11.33
CA VAL A 266 -13.62 21.38 10.60
C VAL A 266 -15.00 21.88 10.13
N PHE A 267 -15.84 20.98 9.62
CA PHE A 267 -17.22 21.29 9.22
C PHE A 267 -18.03 21.82 10.40
N VAL A 268 -18.04 21.11 11.53
CA VAL A 268 -18.79 21.51 12.74
C VAL A 268 -18.31 22.86 13.26
N ALA A 269 -16.99 23.09 13.32
CA ALA A 269 -16.42 24.37 13.71
C ALA A 269 -16.85 25.51 12.78
N GLY A 270 -16.87 25.27 11.47
CA GLY A 270 -17.37 26.21 10.47
C GLY A 270 -18.85 26.57 10.68
N VAL A 271 -19.69 25.56 10.94
CA VAL A 271 -21.13 25.74 11.20
C VAL A 271 -21.34 26.59 12.46
N ILE A 272 -20.70 26.24 13.58
CA ILE A 272 -20.79 27.02 14.84
C ILE A 272 -20.34 28.46 14.60
N GLY A 273 -19.20 28.66 13.95
CA GLY A 273 -18.68 29.99 13.62
C GLY A 273 -19.62 30.81 12.75
N SER A 274 -20.35 30.17 11.82
CA SER A 274 -21.31 30.84 10.95
C SER A 274 -22.51 31.40 11.72
N PHE A 275 -23.03 30.66 12.72
CA PHE A 275 -24.12 31.11 13.58
C PHE A 275 -23.69 32.26 14.51
N VAL A 276 -22.47 32.22 15.05
CA VAL A 276 -21.96 33.29 15.93
C VAL A 276 -21.74 34.59 15.16
N SER A 277 -21.18 34.51 13.95
CA SER A 277 -20.90 35.70 13.12
C SER A 277 -22.18 36.32 12.56
N GLY A 278 -23.20 35.52 12.24
CA GLY A 278 -24.52 36.01 11.81
C GLY A 278 -25.25 36.83 12.88
N ARG A 279 -25.11 36.46 14.16
CA ARG A 279 -25.74 37.16 15.30
C ARG A 279 -25.11 38.52 15.63
N ARG A 280 -23.86 38.79 15.23
CA ARG A 280 -23.20 40.10 15.43
C ARG A 280 -23.66 41.14 14.41
N GLY A 281 -23.98 40.73 13.18
CA GLY A 281 -24.44 41.64 12.13
C GLY A 281 -25.88 42.15 12.32
N SER A 282 -26.75 41.40 13.01
CA SER A 282 -28.11 41.85 13.31
C SER A 282 -28.19 42.83 14.49
N ARG A 283 -27.23 42.78 15.42
CA ARG A 283 -27.17 43.67 16.58
C ARG A 283 -26.72 45.10 16.24
N SER A 284 -25.99 45.31 15.14
CA SER A 284 -25.55 46.65 14.71
C SER A 284 -26.55 47.39 13.84
N ALA A 285 -27.65 46.74 13.42
CA ALA A 285 -28.70 47.35 12.59
C ALA A 285 -29.89 47.86 13.43
N GLY A 286 -29.82 47.77 14.76
CA GLY A 286 -30.88 48.17 15.69
C GLY A 286 -30.48 49.24 16.70
N SER A 287 -29.41 50.00 16.44
CA SER A 287 -28.99 51.17 17.23
C SER A 287 -28.99 52.43 16.39
#